data_AF-A0A936L415-F1
#
_entry.id   AF-A0A936L415-F1
#
_cell.length_a   1.000
_cell.length_b   1.000
_cell.length_c   1.000
_cell.angle_alpha   90.00
_cell.angle_beta   90.00
_cell.angle_gamma   90.00
#
_symmetry.space_group_name_H-M   'P 1'
#
loop_
_entity.id
_entity.type
_entity.pdbx_description
1 polymer ?
#
loop_
_entity_poly.entity_id
_entity_poly.type
_entity_poly.pdbx_seq_one_letter_code
_entity_poly.pdbx_strand_id
1 'polypeptide(L)'
;MSAKVSSFEKIKLGEYEYLFFLIAWSDYESSVRAHLNPHLEKFGERIGEQALVVQAYFKDTYETAEQILSLPWLPDLRSRMEQEQEPFLLVIREDFRAFDPSVHPWGILWFGDYWDDPDAIWRVLDTLTRKLRSGEDLFAYFQHLREAPDTKALIKSSANQGHGFQIHNKAVVDGSVRTFVRRIQEAVAGSHTRTALDLLTSLDDPSLLRDALLFQSRWERLQRESVQGTISASDVEVRTNALHRDILNRIEPLL
;
A
#
# COMPACT_ATOMS: atom_id res chain seq x y z
N MET A 1 -4.73 -9.61 14.38
CA MET A 1 -5.70 -9.30 15.47
C MET A 1 -5.61 -7.82 15.86
N SER A 2 -6.49 -7.33 16.74
CA SER A 2 -6.46 -5.93 17.24
C SER A 2 -6.54 -5.87 18.77
N ALA A 3 -5.82 -4.94 19.40
CA ALA A 3 -5.87 -4.68 20.84
C ALA A 3 -6.00 -3.18 21.13
N LYS A 4 -6.82 -2.83 22.12
CA LYS A 4 -6.89 -1.48 22.70
C LYS A 4 -6.25 -1.47 24.08
N VAL A 5 -5.41 -0.48 24.36
CA VAL A 5 -4.52 -0.47 25.53
C VAL A 5 -4.40 0.91 26.16
N SER A 6 -4.09 0.97 27.45
CA SER A 6 -3.77 2.24 28.13
C SER A 6 -2.29 2.59 28.09
N SER A 7 -1.42 1.66 27.68
CA SER A 7 0.02 1.87 27.60
C SER A 7 0.63 0.88 26.60
N PHE A 8 1.57 1.34 25.78
CA PHE A 8 2.33 0.51 24.86
C PHE A 8 3.45 -0.26 25.55
N GLU A 9 3.93 0.20 26.71
CA GLU A 9 4.99 -0.47 27.47
C GLU A 9 4.72 -1.95 27.81
N LYS A 10 3.46 -2.34 27.92
CA LYS A 10 3.09 -3.71 28.30
C LYS A 10 2.99 -4.65 27.10
N ILE A 11 3.13 -4.12 25.89
CA ILE A 11 2.93 -4.87 24.66
C ILE A 11 4.19 -5.66 24.33
N LYS A 12 3.95 -6.95 24.11
CA LYS A 12 4.95 -7.93 23.73
C LYS A 12 4.64 -8.47 22.36
N LEU A 13 5.68 -8.80 21.63
CA LEU A 13 5.62 -9.47 20.35
C LEU A 13 4.97 -10.85 20.48
N GLY A 14 5.37 -11.63 21.49
CA GLY A 14 4.78 -12.94 21.77
C GLY A 14 4.91 -13.90 20.58
N GLU A 15 3.77 -14.40 20.09
CA GLU A 15 3.69 -15.30 18.92
C GLU A 15 3.56 -14.55 17.58
N TYR A 16 3.37 -13.24 17.61
CA TYR A 16 3.24 -12.43 16.41
C TYR A 16 4.61 -12.19 15.77
N GLU A 17 4.66 -11.99 14.46
CA GLU A 17 5.88 -11.60 13.76
C GLU A 17 6.11 -10.08 13.78
N TYR A 18 5.02 -9.31 13.83
CA TYR A 18 5.04 -7.85 13.79
C TYR A 18 4.02 -7.23 14.76
N LEU A 19 4.38 -6.07 15.31
CA LEU A 19 3.48 -5.19 16.05
C LEU A 19 3.24 -3.91 15.24
N PHE A 20 1.97 -3.52 15.12
CA PHE A 20 1.52 -2.31 14.44
C PHE A 20 0.89 -1.36 15.46
N PHE A 21 1.60 -0.33 15.87
CA PHE A 21 1.09 0.68 16.80
C PHE A 21 0.48 1.84 16.02
N LEU A 22 -0.80 2.14 16.26
CA LEU A 22 -1.40 3.39 15.80
C LEU A 22 -1.10 4.49 16.81
N ILE A 23 -0.45 5.54 16.35
CA ILE A 23 -0.14 6.74 17.13
C ILE A 23 -1.03 7.87 16.64
N ALA A 24 -1.67 8.57 17.57
CA ALA A 24 -2.41 9.80 17.31
C ALA A 24 -2.07 10.83 18.40
N TRP A 25 -2.03 12.12 18.03
CA TRP A 25 -1.62 13.22 18.91
C TRP A 25 -2.76 14.05 19.45
N SER A 26 -3.97 13.80 18.98
CA SER A 26 -5.13 14.56 19.39
C SER A 26 -6.30 13.63 19.58
N ASP A 27 -7.31 14.15 20.24
CA ASP A 27 -8.66 13.63 20.30
C ASP A 27 -9.53 14.17 19.15
N TYR A 28 -8.96 14.98 18.26
CA TYR A 28 -9.63 15.49 17.07
C TYR A 28 -9.86 14.38 16.05
N GLU A 29 -11.07 14.35 15.48
CA GLU A 29 -11.46 13.45 14.40
C GLU A 29 -11.29 14.17 13.06
N SER A 30 -10.16 13.95 12.39
CA SER A 30 -9.91 14.40 11.02
C SER A 30 -10.62 13.51 10.00
N SER A 31 -10.70 13.97 8.74
CA SER A 31 -11.20 13.15 7.62
C SER A 31 -10.36 11.87 7.46
N VAL A 32 -9.04 11.98 7.58
CA VAL A 32 -8.10 10.86 7.55
C VAL A 32 -8.41 9.86 8.66
N ARG A 33 -8.60 10.31 9.90
CA ARG A 33 -8.91 9.45 11.04
C ARG A 33 -10.25 8.74 10.89
N ALA A 34 -11.27 9.46 10.42
CA ALA A 34 -12.60 8.92 10.20
C ALA A 34 -12.60 7.76 9.18
N HIS A 35 -11.74 7.84 8.16
CA HIS A 35 -11.56 6.75 7.19
C HIS A 35 -10.62 5.66 7.70
N LEU A 36 -9.54 6.03 8.40
CA LEU A 36 -8.55 5.08 8.91
C LEU A 36 -9.16 4.10 9.92
N ASN A 37 -9.95 4.58 10.88
CA ASN A 37 -10.44 3.77 12.00
C ASN A 37 -11.19 2.49 11.54
N PRO A 38 -12.22 2.57 10.65
CA PRO A 38 -12.90 1.39 10.11
C PRO A 38 -11.97 0.44 9.35
N HIS A 39 -10.97 0.98 8.64
CA HIS A 39 -10.04 0.16 7.87
C HIS A 39 -9.01 -0.54 8.76
N LEU A 40 -8.62 0.08 9.87
CA LEU A 40 -7.63 -0.46 10.78
C LEU A 40 -8.15 -1.65 11.59
N GLU A 41 -9.44 -1.63 11.96
CA GLU A 41 -10.10 -2.79 12.59
C GLU A 41 -10.11 -3.99 11.63
N LYS A 42 -10.57 -3.78 10.39
CA LYS A 42 -10.56 -4.79 9.32
C LYS A 42 -9.15 -5.27 8.99
N PHE A 43 -8.17 -4.36 9.02
CA PHE A 43 -6.76 -4.70 8.82
C PHE A 43 -6.30 -5.70 9.88
N GLY A 44 -6.57 -5.40 11.17
CA GLY A 44 -6.27 -6.31 12.27
C GLY A 44 -6.97 -7.67 12.16
N GLU A 45 -8.21 -7.73 11.67
CA GLU A 45 -8.88 -9.00 11.38
C GLU A 45 -8.18 -9.78 10.26
N ARG A 46 -7.81 -9.10 9.16
CA ARG A 46 -7.26 -9.75 7.98
C ARG A 46 -5.84 -10.26 8.15
N ILE A 47 -4.98 -9.56 8.89
CA ILE A 47 -3.60 -10.01 9.14
C ILE A 47 -3.53 -11.27 10.03
N GLY A 48 -4.61 -11.60 10.75
CA GLY A 48 -4.71 -12.85 11.51
C GLY A 48 -3.69 -12.94 12.65
N GLU A 49 -3.03 -14.09 12.74
CA GLU A 49 -2.06 -14.46 13.79
C GLU A 49 -0.63 -13.98 13.49
N GLN A 50 -0.38 -13.43 12.30
CA GLN A 50 0.96 -12.98 11.90
C GLN A 50 1.35 -11.67 12.59
N ALA A 51 0.37 -10.88 13.00
CA ALA A 51 0.62 -9.55 13.53
C ALA A 51 -0.50 -9.05 14.46
N LEU A 52 -0.11 -8.13 15.34
CA LEU A 52 -1.01 -7.46 16.26
C LEU A 52 -1.09 -5.96 15.95
N VAL A 53 -2.31 -5.48 15.68
CA VAL A 53 -2.60 -4.05 15.64
C VAL A 53 -2.93 -3.56 17.03
N VAL A 54 -2.24 -2.52 17.48
CA VAL A 54 -2.36 -1.96 18.82
C VAL A 54 -2.77 -0.52 18.70
N GLN A 55 -3.83 -0.15 19.42
CA GLN A 55 -4.33 1.22 19.50
C GLN A 55 -4.46 1.62 20.96
N ALA A 56 -4.23 2.90 21.26
CA ALA A 56 -4.56 3.42 22.57
C ALA A 56 -6.08 3.50 22.77
N TYR A 57 -6.55 3.41 24.01
CA TYR A 57 -7.87 3.96 24.31
C TYR A 57 -7.86 5.46 24.06
N PHE A 58 -9.01 6.00 23.64
CA PHE A 58 -9.14 7.42 23.30
C PHE A 58 -8.60 8.35 24.39
N LYS A 59 -8.95 8.10 25.65
CA LYS A 59 -8.49 8.87 26.82
C LYS A 59 -6.98 8.75 27.12
N ASP A 60 -6.33 7.70 26.63
CA ASP A 60 -4.92 7.38 26.89
C ASP A 60 -4.03 7.69 25.66
N THR A 61 -4.60 8.33 24.62
CA THR A 61 -3.94 8.63 23.34
C THR A 61 -2.68 9.49 23.52
N TYR A 62 -2.77 10.57 24.29
CA TYR A 62 -1.62 11.46 24.53
C TYR A 62 -0.51 10.75 25.31
N GLU A 63 -0.85 10.03 26.40
CA GLU A 63 0.14 9.34 27.24
C GLU A 63 0.86 8.21 26.49
N THR A 64 0.17 7.53 25.58
CA THR A 64 0.77 6.50 24.72
C THR A 64 1.62 7.08 23.59
N ALA A 65 1.24 8.23 23.04
CA ALA A 65 2.06 8.94 22.05
C ALA A 65 3.37 9.45 22.67
N GLU A 66 3.35 9.96 23.90
CA GLU A 66 4.56 10.34 24.64
C GLU A 66 5.52 9.15 24.86
N GLN A 67 5.00 7.94 25.10
CA GLN A 67 5.84 6.74 25.18
C GLN A 67 6.62 6.51 23.88
N ILE A 68 6.00 6.78 22.73
CA ILE A 68 6.68 6.67 21.42
C ILE A 68 7.76 7.74 21.31
N LEU A 69 7.48 9.01 21.61
CA LEU A 69 8.48 10.08 21.52
C LEU A 69 9.63 9.93 22.51
N SER A 70 9.41 9.21 23.61
CA SER A 70 10.45 8.97 24.62
C SER A 70 11.58 8.06 24.11
N LEU A 71 11.33 7.29 23.03
CA LEU A 71 12.35 6.45 22.39
C LEU A 71 13.44 7.31 21.72
N PRO A 72 14.68 6.79 21.59
CA PRO A 72 15.83 7.53 21.06
C PRO A 72 15.79 7.71 19.53
N TRP A 73 14.73 8.33 19.01
CA TRP A 73 14.58 8.64 17.60
C TRP A 73 15.64 9.64 17.11
N LEU A 74 15.91 9.61 15.81
CA LEU A 74 16.69 10.64 15.14
C LEU A 74 15.99 12.01 15.29
N PRO A 75 16.73 13.12 15.50
CA PRO A 75 16.14 14.43 15.78
C PRO A 75 15.10 14.88 14.76
N ASP A 76 15.38 14.75 13.46
CA ASP A 76 14.44 15.16 12.39
C ASP A 76 13.16 14.33 12.40
N LEU A 77 13.29 13.03 12.71
CA LEU A 77 12.15 12.12 12.77
C LEU A 77 11.29 12.40 13.99
N ARG A 78 11.92 12.61 15.15
CA ARG A 78 11.25 13.02 16.37
C ARG A 78 10.49 14.34 16.16
N SER A 79 11.17 15.35 15.60
CA SER A 79 10.56 16.64 15.31
C SER A 79 9.37 16.51 14.38
N ARG A 80 9.42 15.60 13.40
CA ARG A 80 8.25 15.31 12.56
C ARG A 80 7.12 14.67 13.35
N MET A 81 7.41 13.65 14.16
CA MET A 81 6.39 13.00 15.00
C MET A 81 5.68 14.02 15.91
N GLU A 82 6.43 14.96 16.49
CA GLU A 82 5.89 16.04 17.34
C GLU A 82 5.01 17.05 16.59
N GLN A 83 5.28 17.27 15.30
CA GLN A 83 4.54 18.23 14.46
C GLN A 83 3.36 17.60 13.72
N GLU A 84 3.35 16.28 13.57
CA GLU A 84 2.31 15.55 12.85
C GLU A 84 1.00 15.58 13.63
N GLN A 85 -0.04 16.16 13.04
CA GLN A 85 -1.38 16.19 13.66
C GLN A 85 -2.18 14.93 13.33
N GLU A 86 -1.88 14.34 12.18
CA GLU A 86 -2.58 13.16 11.67
C GLU A 86 -1.98 11.87 12.24
N PRO A 87 -2.77 10.80 12.35
CA PRO A 87 -2.25 9.56 12.88
C PRO A 87 -1.17 8.96 11.98
N PHE A 88 -0.31 8.14 12.57
CA PHE A 88 0.66 7.31 11.83
C PHE A 88 0.74 5.92 12.43
N LEU A 89 1.19 4.96 11.62
CA LEU A 89 1.37 3.57 12.02
C LEU A 89 2.86 3.26 12.17
N LEU A 90 3.28 2.87 13.36
CA LEU A 90 4.62 2.33 13.62
C LEU A 90 4.59 0.80 13.53
N VAL A 91 5.50 0.23 12.75
CA VAL A 91 5.69 -1.21 12.56
C VAL A 91 7.03 -1.62 13.16
N ILE A 92 7.01 -2.57 14.10
CA ILE A 92 8.22 -3.11 14.74
C ILE A 92 8.15 -4.63 14.86
N ARG A 93 9.30 -5.28 15.10
CA ARG A 93 9.44 -6.73 15.33
C ARG A 93 10.04 -7.03 16.71
N GLU A 94 9.83 -6.13 17.67
CA GLU A 94 10.39 -6.24 19.01
C GLU A 94 9.29 -5.97 20.04
N ASP A 95 9.46 -6.50 21.26
CA ASP A 95 8.69 -6.05 22.41
C ASP A 95 8.84 -4.54 22.57
N PHE A 96 7.76 -3.81 22.87
CA PHE A 96 7.81 -2.34 22.90
C PHE A 96 8.89 -1.80 23.86
N ARG A 97 9.04 -2.43 25.03
CA ARG A 97 10.06 -2.04 26.03
C ARG A 97 11.50 -2.33 25.62
N ALA A 98 11.71 -3.31 24.75
CA ALA A 98 13.03 -3.67 24.26
C ALA A 98 13.36 -2.93 22.95
N PHE A 99 12.36 -2.36 22.30
CA PHE A 99 12.52 -1.65 21.04
C PHE A 99 13.38 -0.39 21.21
N ASP A 100 14.29 -0.21 20.26
CA ASP A 100 15.25 0.90 20.19
C ASP A 100 15.36 1.25 18.70
N PRO A 101 14.85 2.40 18.26
CA PRO A 101 14.84 2.78 16.85
C PRO A 101 16.23 3.04 16.27
N SER A 102 17.28 3.09 17.09
CA SER A 102 18.66 3.25 16.63
C SER A 102 19.33 1.92 16.23
N VAL A 103 18.79 0.79 16.71
CA VAL A 103 19.35 -0.55 16.49
C VAL A 103 18.36 -1.48 15.79
N HIS A 104 17.10 -1.41 16.16
CA HIS A 104 16.07 -2.33 15.71
C HIS A 104 15.40 -1.85 14.42
N PRO A 105 14.99 -2.77 13.55
CA PRO A 105 14.31 -2.41 12.32
C PRO A 105 12.90 -1.87 12.60
N TRP A 106 12.50 -0.83 11.87
CA TRP A 106 11.19 -0.22 12.00
C TRP A 106 10.66 0.37 10.69
N GLY A 107 9.35 0.50 10.60
CA GLY A 107 8.65 1.18 9.51
C GLY A 107 7.61 2.16 10.05
N ILE A 108 7.51 3.34 9.46
CA ILE A 108 6.45 4.31 9.76
C ILE A 108 5.64 4.59 8.52
N LEU A 109 4.32 4.44 8.64
CA LEU A 109 3.36 4.85 7.62
C LEU A 109 2.67 6.13 8.08
N TRP A 110 2.91 7.21 7.36
CA TRP A 110 2.33 8.51 7.66
C TRP A 110 0.96 8.63 6.97
N PHE A 111 -0.11 8.84 7.73
CA PHE A 111 -1.44 9.00 7.13
C PHE A 111 -1.80 10.46 6.81
N GLY A 112 -1.03 11.43 7.30
CA GLY A 112 -1.26 12.84 6.97
C GLY A 112 -1.18 13.16 5.47
N ASP A 113 -0.46 12.32 4.71
CA ASP A 113 -0.37 12.45 3.26
C ASP A 113 -1.66 12.03 2.51
N TYR A 114 -2.65 11.45 3.19
CA TYR A 114 -3.91 10.98 2.62
C TYR A 114 -5.07 11.97 2.78
N TRP A 115 -4.79 13.21 3.16
CA TRP A 115 -5.83 14.24 3.32
C TRP A 115 -6.70 14.41 2.05
N ASP A 116 -6.08 14.38 0.87
CA ASP A 116 -6.76 14.58 -0.42
C ASP A 116 -7.41 13.28 -0.97
N ASP A 117 -6.94 12.10 -0.54
CA ASP A 117 -7.48 10.79 -0.93
C ASP A 117 -7.48 9.81 0.26
N PRO A 118 -8.37 10.01 1.26
CA PRO A 118 -8.42 9.15 2.45
C PRO A 118 -8.77 7.69 2.12
N ASP A 119 -9.48 7.45 1.02
CA ASP A 119 -9.82 6.11 0.57
C ASP A 119 -8.58 5.30 0.19
N ALA A 120 -7.50 5.92 -0.30
CA ALA A 120 -6.28 5.17 -0.63
C ALA A 120 -5.62 4.48 0.58
N ILE A 121 -5.96 4.86 1.82
CA ILE A 121 -5.46 4.21 3.05
C ILE A 121 -5.75 2.70 3.04
N TRP A 122 -6.95 2.28 2.62
CA TRP A 122 -7.31 0.86 2.62
C TRP A 122 -6.41 0.04 1.71
N ARG A 123 -5.97 0.61 0.57
CA ARG A 123 -5.11 -0.08 -0.40
C ARG A 123 -3.73 -0.38 0.18
N VAL A 124 -3.21 0.54 1.00
CA VAL A 124 -1.93 0.33 1.69
C VAL A 124 -2.05 -0.76 2.73
N LEU A 125 -3.08 -0.70 3.59
CA LEU A 125 -3.34 -1.72 4.60
C LEU A 125 -3.58 -3.10 3.97
N ASP A 126 -4.31 -3.15 2.86
CA ASP A 126 -4.56 -4.39 2.11
C ASP A 126 -3.28 -4.95 1.48
N THR A 127 -2.42 -4.09 0.95
CA THR A 127 -1.11 -4.51 0.42
C THR A 127 -0.22 -5.08 1.52
N LEU A 128 -0.14 -4.44 2.69
CA LEU A 128 0.58 -5.00 3.83
C LEU A 128 0.02 -6.36 4.26
N THR A 129 -1.31 -6.48 4.28
CA THR A 129 -1.99 -7.75 4.61
C THR A 129 -1.59 -8.86 3.64
N ARG A 130 -1.61 -8.58 2.33
CA ARG A 130 -1.22 -9.57 1.30
C ARG A 130 0.23 -9.99 1.46
N LYS A 131 1.13 -9.04 1.73
CA LYS A 131 2.55 -9.30 1.94
C LYS A 131 2.79 -10.22 3.14
N LEU A 132 2.18 -9.90 4.28
CA LEU A 132 2.21 -10.76 5.46
C LEU A 132 1.68 -12.17 5.16
N ARG A 133 0.49 -12.28 4.55
CA ARG A 133 -0.12 -13.58 4.23
C ARG A 133 0.70 -14.44 3.28
N SER A 134 1.48 -13.81 2.40
CA SER A 134 2.41 -14.53 1.53
C SER A 134 3.71 -14.98 2.22
N GLY A 135 3.90 -14.64 3.50
CA GLY A 135 5.13 -14.91 4.24
C GLY A 135 6.30 -14.00 3.85
N GLU A 136 6.01 -12.86 3.20
CA GLU A 136 7.04 -11.91 2.79
C GLU A 136 7.45 -11.04 3.99
N ASP A 137 8.76 -10.89 4.19
CA ASP A 137 9.29 -10.01 5.23
C ASP A 137 8.97 -8.55 4.89
N LEU A 138 8.21 -7.87 5.75
CA LEU A 138 7.78 -6.50 5.51
C LEU A 138 8.93 -5.50 5.42
N PHE A 139 10.02 -5.71 6.16
CA PHE A 139 11.17 -4.82 6.11
C PHE A 139 11.98 -5.04 4.84
N ALA A 140 12.12 -6.29 4.38
CA ALA A 140 12.68 -6.58 3.06
C ALA A 140 11.81 -5.98 1.94
N TYR A 141 10.49 -6.07 2.07
CA TYR A 141 9.56 -5.42 1.15
C TYR A 141 9.76 -3.89 1.12
N PHE A 142 9.87 -3.23 2.27
CA PHE A 142 10.13 -1.79 2.34
C PHE A 142 11.49 -1.41 1.75
N GLN A 143 12.52 -2.24 1.93
CA GLN A 143 13.82 -2.08 1.28
C GLN A 143 13.70 -2.19 -0.25
N HIS A 144 12.93 -3.15 -0.74
CA HIS A 144 12.69 -3.31 -2.17
C HIS A 144 11.96 -2.09 -2.77
N LEU A 145 10.93 -1.58 -2.08
CA LEU A 145 10.24 -0.37 -2.51
C LEU A 145 11.17 0.86 -2.57
N ARG A 146 12.20 0.93 -1.72
CA ARG A 146 13.20 2.01 -1.77
C ARG A 146 14.04 1.95 -3.06
N GLU A 147 14.32 0.75 -3.54
CA GLU A 147 15.22 0.50 -4.67
C GLU A 147 14.51 0.60 -6.02
N ALA A 148 13.18 0.48 -6.03
CA ALA A 148 12.38 0.68 -7.23
C ALA A 148 12.49 2.15 -7.74
N PRO A 149 12.82 2.36 -9.03
CA PRO A 149 13.09 3.69 -9.60
C PRO A 149 11.94 4.70 -9.42
N ASP A 150 10.70 4.20 -9.48
CA ASP A 150 9.48 5.03 -9.49
C ASP A 150 8.99 5.41 -8.08
N THR A 151 9.51 4.76 -7.04
CA THR A 151 9.07 4.92 -5.63
C THR A 151 10.11 5.60 -4.75
N LYS A 152 11.35 5.76 -5.25
CA LYS A 152 12.46 6.39 -4.53
C LYS A 152 12.18 7.85 -4.11
N ALA A 153 11.32 8.56 -4.83
CA ALA A 153 10.87 9.92 -4.47
C ALA A 153 9.85 9.95 -3.31
N LEU A 154 9.17 8.84 -3.06
CA LEU A 154 8.03 8.72 -2.13
C LEU A 154 8.42 8.04 -0.81
N ILE A 155 9.57 7.35 -0.76
CA ILE A 155 10.11 6.74 0.46
C ILE A 155 11.35 7.52 0.88
N LYS A 156 11.24 8.29 1.96
CA LYS A 156 12.42 8.92 2.57
C LYS A 156 13.07 7.91 3.51
N SER A 157 14.26 7.45 3.16
CA SER A 157 15.12 6.75 4.11
C SER A 157 15.64 7.76 5.13
N SER A 158 15.54 7.45 6.42
CA SER A 158 16.33 8.17 7.41
C SER A 158 17.78 7.72 7.27
N ALA A 159 18.55 8.48 6.48
CA ALA A 159 19.79 8.03 5.86
C ALA A 159 20.94 7.70 6.83
N ASN A 160 20.77 7.93 8.13
CA ASN A 160 21.89 7.87 9.06
C ASN A 160 22.05 6.56 9.84
N GLN A 161 21.08 5.63 9.85
CA GLN A 161 21.26 4.36 10.57
C GLN A 161 20.69 3.09 9.90
N GLY A 162 20.14 3.14 8.68
CA GLY A 162 19.87 1.93 7.89
C GLY A 162 18.80 0.96 8.40
N HIS A 163 18.28 1.14 9.62
CA HIS A 163 17.31 0.24 10.24
C HIS A 163 15.84 0.68 10.04
N GLY A 164 15.60 1.91 9.58
CA GLY A 164 14.25 2.50 9.53
C GLY A 164 13.75 2.93 8.15
N PHE A 165 12.43 2.83 7.94
CA PHE A 165 11.75 3.28 6.71
C PHE A 165 10.59 4.21 7.03
N GLN A 166 10.45 5.28 6.24
CA GLN A 166 9.27 6.14 6.25
C GLN A 166 8.56 6.01 4.91
N ILE A 167 7.29 5.64 4.94
CA ILE A 167 6.45 5.51 3.77
C ILE A 167 5.57 6.76 3.71
N HIS A 168 5.78 7.58 2.68
CA HIS A 168 4.98 8.78 2.40
C HIS A 168 4.11 8.54 1.18
N ASN A 169 2.82 8.81 1.32
CA ASN A 169 1.84 8.82 0.23
C ASN A 169 1.88 7.59 -0.71
N LYS A 170 1.22 7.67 -1.88
CA LYS A 170 0.91 6.64 -2.89
C LYS A 170 1.95 5.54 -3.22
N ALA A 171 3.19 5.54 -2.74
CA ALA A 171 4.27 4.60 -3.13
C ALA A 171 3.86 3.11 -3.15
N VAL A 172 3.06 2.68 -2.17
CA VAL A 172 2.62 1.28 -2.03
C VAL A 172 1.56 0.92 -3.08
N VAL A 173 0.74 1.89 -3.49
CA VAL A 173 -0.32 1.72 -4.50
C VAL A 173 0.25 2.00 -5.90
N ASP A 174 0.91 3.13 -6.09
CA ASP A 174 1.51 3.58 -7.36
C ASP A 174 2.68 2.71 -7.79
N GLY A 175 3.50 2.17 -6.89
CA GLY A 175 4.62 1.29 -7.30
C GLY A 175 4.10 0.03 -8.00
N SER A 176 3.05 -0.58 -7.45
CA SER A 176 2.40 -1.76 -8.05
C SER A 176 1.54 -1.38 -9.25
N VAL A 177 0.73 -0.32 -9.15
CA VAL A 177 -0.18 0.10 -10.22
C VAL A 177 0.60 0.69 -11.40
N ARG A 178 1.56 1.60 -11.21
CA ARG A 178 2.40 2.12 -12.32
C ARG A 178 3.26 1.04 -12.94
N THR A 179 3.86 0.14 -12.16
CA THR A 179 4.61 -1.00 -12.74
C THR A 179 3.68 -1.90 -13.54
N PHE A 180 2.48 -2.17 -13.02
CA PHE A 180 1.48 -2.97 -13.70
C PHE A 180 0.95 -2.31 -14.97
N VAL A 181 0.60 -1.02 -14.91
CA VAL A 181 0.15 -0.22 -16.04
C VAL A 181 1.25 -0.07 -17.07
N ARG A 182 2.51 0.15 -16.66
CA ARG A 182 3.67 0.12 -17.54
C ARG A 182 3.81 -1.24 -18.23
N ARG A 183 3.66 -2.36 -17.51
CA ARG A 183 3.70 -3.70 -18.11
C ARG A 183 2.54 -3.94 -19.08
N ILE A 184 1.36 -3.39 -18.82
CA ILE A 184 0.25 -3.41 -19.77
C ILE A 184 0.59 -2.55 -20.99
N GLN A 185 1.09 -1.33 -20.80
CA GLN A 185 1.48 -0.42 -21.88
C GLN A 185 2.57 -1.04 -22.75
N GLU A 186 3.58 -1.68 -22.15
CA GLU A 186 4.64 -2.41 -22.85
C GLU A 186 4.10 -3.63 -23.60
N ALA A 187 3.22 -4.42 -22.97
CA ALA A 187 2.58 -5.56 -23.63
C ALA A 187 1.69 -5.13 -24.80
N VAL A 188 0.95 -4.04 -24.64
CA VAL A 188 0.12 -3.41 -25.67
C VAL A 188 0.98 -2.86 -26.81
N ALA A 189 2.06 -2.14 -26.51
CA ALA A 189 2.97 -1.57 -27.50
C ALA A 189 3.77 -2.64 -28.26
N GLY A 190 4.12 -3.75 -27.61
CA GLY A 190 4.78 -4.90 -28.22
C GLY A 190 3.83 -5.86 -28.97
N SER A 191 2.55 -5.53 -29.11
CA SER A 191 1.52 -6.41 -29.69
C SER A 191 1.39 -7.77 -28.98
N HIS A 192 1.77 -7.83 -27.70
CA HIS A 192 1.59 -8.98 -26.81
C HIS A 192 0.22 -8.92 -26.12
N THR A 193 -0.85 -8.88 -26.90
CA THR A 193 -2.23 -8.69 -26.39
C THR A 193 -2.62 -9.75 -25.35
N ARG A 194 -2.16 -10.99 -25.51
CA ARG A 194 -2.40 -12.07 -24.54
C ARG A 194 -1.76 -11.79 -23.18
N THR A 195 -0.53 -11.27 -23.16
CA THR A 195 0.17 -10.89 -21.92
C THR A 195 -0.52 -9.73 -21.23
N ALA A 196 -1.01 -8.73 -21.99
CA ALA A 196 -1.79 -7.63 -21.43
C ALA A 196 -3.10 -8.13 -20.79
N LEU A 197 -3.76 -9.12 -21.42
CA LEU A 197 -4.96 -9.77 -20.91
C LEU A 197 -4.70 -10.56 -19.63
N ASP A 198 -3.66 -11.39 -19.61
CA ASP A 198 -3.28 -12.18 -18.43
C ASP A 198 -2.99 -11.24 -17.24
N LEU A 199 -2.27 -10.14 -17.49
CA LEU A 199 -2.03 -9.10 -16.49
C LEU A 199 -3.34 -8.48 -16.00
N LEU A 200 -4.20 -8.01 -16.91
CA LEU A 200 -5.49 -7.40 -16.54
C LEU A 200 -6.40 -8.35 -15.73
N THR A 201 -6.42 -9.64 -16.06
CA THR A 201 -7.21 -10.65 -15.32
C THR A 201 -6.60 -11.05 -13.97
N SER A 202 -5.33 -10.72 -13.73
CA SER A 202 -4.67 -10.94 -12.44
C SER A 202 -5.01 -9.88 -11.39
N LEU A 203 -5.80 -8.86 -11.76
CA LEU A 203 -6.28 -7.84 -10.84
C LEU A 203 -7.51 -8.32 -10.06
N ASP A 204 -7.42 -8.30 -8.73
CA ASP A 204 -8.55 -8.44 -7.80
C ASP A 204 -9.40 -7.15 -7.70
N ASP A 205 -9.52 -6.37 -8.79
CA ASP A 205 -10.45 -5.23 -8.88
C ASP A 205 -11.62 -5.58 -9.81
N PRO A 206 -12.86 -5.71 -9.29
CA PRO A 206 -14.02 -6.11 -10.08
C PRO A 206 -14.33 -5.19 -11.26
N SER A 207 -14.01 -3.89 -11.16
CA SER A 207 -14.26 -2.91 -12.22
C SER A 207 -13.27 -3.06 -13.38
N LEU A 208 -11.99 -3.25 -13.06
CA LEU A 208 -10.94 -3.51 -14.03
C LEU A 208 -11.05 -4.90 -14.65
N LEU A 209 -11.44 -5.91 -13.86
CA LEU A 209 -11.69 -7.27 -14.35
C LEU A 209 -12.83 -7.27 -15.38
N ARG A 210 -13.90 -6.51 -15.13
CA ARG A 210 -15.01 -6.37 -16.08
C ARG A 210 -14.54 -5.75 -17.40
N ASP A 211 -13.75 -4.68 -17.34
CA ASP A 211 -13.22 -4.02 -18.53
C ASP A 211 -12.20 -4.89 -19.28
N ALA A 212 -11.39 -5.67 -18.56
CA ALA A 212 -10.48 -6.68 -19.10
C ALA A 212 -11.24 -7.77 -19.89
N LEU A 213 -12.31 -8.32 -19.32
CA LEU A 213 -13.16 -9.33 -19.95
C LEU A 213 -13.89 -8.77 -21.18
N LEU A 214 -14.35 -7.52 -21.12
CA LEU A 214 -14.95 -6.82 -22.25
C LEU A 214 -13.95 -6.65 -23.40
N PHE A 215 -12.72 -6.26 -23.10
CA PHE A 215 -11.66 -6.16 -24.08
C PHE A 215 -11.31 -7.52 -24.67
N GLN A 216 -11.18 -8.57 -23.84
CA GLN A 216 -10.93 -9.94 -24.29
C GLN A 216 -11.97 -10.36 -25.33
N SER A 217 -13.25 -10.21 -24.97
CA SER A 217 -14.38 -10.58 -25.83
C SER A 217 -14.36 -9.84 -27.17
N ARG A 218 -14.07 -8.53 -27.15
CA ARG A 218 -13.97 -7.71 -28.36
C ARG A 218 -12.76 -8.09 -29.22
N TRP A 219 -11.61 -8.38 -28.62
CA TRP A 219 -10.42 -8.82 -29.33
C TRP A 219 -10.61 -10.20 -29.97
N GLU A 220 -11.13 -11.18 -29.23
CA GLU A 220 -11.43 -12.52 -29.74
C GLU A 220 -12.45 -12.48 -30.89
N ARG A 221 -13.38 -11.53 -30.86
CA ARG A 221 -14.30 -11.28 -31.97
C ARG A 221 -13.57 -10.76 -33.22
N LEU A 222 -12.66 -9.79 -33.07
CA LEU A 222 -11.87 -9.28 -34.20
C LEU A 222 -11.00 -10.37 -34.84
N GLN A 223 -10.39 -11.24 -34.03
CA GLN A 223 -9.63 -12.38 -34.53
C GLN A 223 -10.53 -13.35 -35.33
N ARG A 224 -11.72 -13.66 -34.82
CA ARG A 224 -12.69 -14.50 -35.55
C ARG A 224 -13.14 -13.86 -36.86
N GLU A 225 -13.46 -12.58 -36.86
CA GLU A 225 -13.85 -11.83 -38.07
C GLU A 225 -12.71 -11.79 -39.10
N SER A 226 -11.45 -11.71 -38.65
CA SER A 226 -10.28 -11.79 -39.52
C SER A 226 -10.12 -13.16 -40.16
N VAL A 227 -10.20 -14.24 -39.36
CA VAL A 227 -10.09 -15.63 -39.85
C VAL A 227 -11.21 -15.98 -40.82
N GLN A 228 -12.40 -15.41 -40.61
CA GLN A 228 -13.55 -15.58 -41.50
C GLN A 228 -13.46 -14.73 -42.78
N GLY A 229 -12.43 -13.87 -42.91
CA GLY A 229 -12.26 -12.97 -44.06
C GLY A 229 -13.27 -11.82 -44.08
N THR A 230 -13.99 -11.58 -42.98
CA THR A 230 -15.04 -10.56 -42.87
C THR A 230 -14.46 -9.16 -42.74
N ILE A 231 -13.21 -9.05 -42.29
CA ILE A 231 -12.45 -7.80 -42.18
C ILE A 231 -11.00 -8.02 -42.61
N SER A 232 -10.36 -6.97 -43.15
CA SER A 232 -8.96 -7.05 -43.60
C SER A 232 -7.99 -7.08 -42.40
N ALA A 233 -6.76 -7.54 -42.63
CA ALA A 233 -5.70 -7.48 -41.61
C ALA A 233 -5.44 -6.02 -41.13
N SER A 234 -5.51 -5.04 -42.03
CA SER A 234 -5.41 -3.62 -41.68
C SER A 234 -6.58 -3.15 -40.80
N ASP A 235 -7.81 -3.66 -41.04
CA ASP A 235 -8.96 -3.33 -40.19
C ASP A 235 -8.81 -3.90 -38.78
N VAL A 236 -8.25 -5.11 -38.66
CA VAL A 236 -7.95 -5.74 -37.37
C VAL A 236 -6.95 -4.90 -36.59
N GLU A 237 -5.88 -4.44 -37.24
CA GLU A 237 -4.86 -3.61 -36.61
C GLU A 237 -5.42 -2.27 -36.12
N VAL A 238 -6.18 -1.56 -36.97
CA VAL A 238 -6.80 -0.28 -36.60
C VAL A 238 -7.77 -0.45 -35.42
N ARG A 239 -8.61 -1.48 -35.44
CA ARG A 239 -9.59 -1.74 -34.37
C ARG A 239 -8.93 -2.23 -33.09
N THR A 240 -7.86 -3.01 -33.17
CA THR A 240 -7.06 -3.44 -32.01
C THR A 240 -6.38 -2.23 -31.36
N ASN A 241 -5.82 -1.32 -32.16
CA ASN A 241 -5.22 -0.08 -31.66
C ASN A 241 -6.26 0.85 -31.01
N ALA A 242 -7.49 0.91 -31.52
CA ALA A 242 -8.58 1.65 -30.89
C ALA A 242 -8.99 1.04 -29.54
N LEU A 243 -9.08 -0.29 -29.48
CA LEU A 243 -9.35 -1.06 -28.25
C LEU A 243 -8.26 -0.83 -27.18
N HIS A 244 -6.99 -0.86 -27.59
CA HIS A 244 -5.87 -0.55 -26.71
C HIS A 244 -5.97 0.88 -26.15
N ARG A 245 -6.31 1.86 -26.98
CA ARG A 245 -6.46 3.26 -26.55
C ARG A 245 -7.63 3.44 -25.58
N ASP A 246 -8.75 2.74 -25.80
CA ASP A 246 -9.91 2.76 -24.91
C ASP A 246 -9.57 2.19 -23.51
N ILE A 247 -8.81 1.09 -23.46
CA ILE A 247 -8.28 0.56 -22.19
C ILE A 247 -7.36 1.57 -21.51
N LEU A 248 -6.38 2.13 -22.23
CA LEU A 248 -5.41 3.04 -21.65
C LEU A 248 -6.11 4.27 -21.05
N ASN A 249 -7.08 4.84 -21.76
CA ASN A 249 -7.87 5.98 -21.28
C ASN A 249 -8.74 5.66 -20.05
N ARG A 250 -9.08 4.39 -19.82
CA ARG A 250 -9.84 3.94 -18.64
C ARG A 250 -8.95 3.63 -17.45
N ILE A 251 -7.71 3.21 -17.73
CA ILE A 251 -6.70 2.92 -16.70
C ILE A 251 -5.99 4.20 -16.25
N GLU A 252 -5.80 5.17 -17.14
CA GLU A 252 -5.09 6.43 -16.86
C GLU A 252 -5.66 7.22 -15.67
N PRO A 253 -6.99 7.32 -15.45
CA PRO A 253 -7.57 7.95 -14.27
C PRO A 253 -7.35 7.18 -12.95
N LEU A 254 -6.83 5.95 -13.02
CA LEU A 254 -6.52 5.11 -11.86
C LEU A 254 -5.06 5.24 -11.41
N LEU A 255 -4.25 6.05 -12.12
CA LEU A 255 -2.90 6.50 -11.77
C LEU A 255 -2.97 7.82 -10.96
#